data_AF-A0A1G2Q949-F1
#
_entry.id   AF-A0A1G2Q949-F1
#
_cell.length_a   1.000
_cell.length_b   1.000
_cell.length_c   1.000
_cell.angle_alpha   90.00
_cell.angle_beta   90.00
_cell.angle_gamma   90.00
#
_symmetry.space_group_name_H-M   'P 1'
#
loop_
_entity.id
_entity.type
_entity.pdbx_description
1 polymer ?
#
loop_
_entity_poly.entity_id
_entity_poly.type
_entity_poly.pdbx_seq_one_letter_code
_entity_poly.pdbx_strand_id
1 'polypeptide(L)'
;MPFVYILQSDKNGRYYIGSTKDIERRFSEHQAGKTKATRNIRPLKLVFKQEYGSIIQAKRVERAIKKLKSKSVIKLIISDGIIKLKRE
;
A
#
# COMPACT_ATOMS: atom_id res chain seq x y z
N MET A 1 -7.15 6.07 13.14
CA MET A 1 -6.97 6.88 11.91
C MET A 1 -6.91 5.95 10.70
N PRO A 2 -7.18 6.42 9.46
CA PRO A 2 -6.94 5.63 8.25
C PRO A 2 -5.46 5.59 7.85
N PHE A 3 -5.05 4.44 7.33
CA PHE A 3 -3.70 4.15 6.86
C PHE A 3 -3.69 3.86 5.36
N VAL A 4 -2.62 4.26 4.67
CA VAL A 4 -2.27 3.75 3.34
C VAL A 4 -1.10 2.81 3.51
N TYR A 5 -1.16 1.66 2.84
CA TYR A 5 -0.14 0.64 2.92
C TYR A 5 0.23 0.10 1.55
N ILE A 6 1.47 -0.38 1.46
CA ILE A 6 2.02 -1.00 0.27
C ILE A 6 2.52 -2.38 0.67
N LEU A 7 1.99 -3.40 0.01
CA LEU A 7 2.47 -4.76 0.08
C LEU A 7 3.29 -5.07 -1.16
N GLN A 8 4.39 -5.79 -1.00
CA GLN A 8 5.17 -6.32 -2.11
C GLN A 8 5.05 -7.85 -2.11
N SER A 9 4.75 -8.39 -3.27
CA SER A 9 4.85 -9.83 -3.51
C SER A 9 6.31 -10.22 -3.63
N ASP A 10 6.77 -11.12 -2.77
CA ASP A 10 8.11 -11.67 -2.83
C ASP A 10 8.30 -12.51 -4.11
N LYS A 11 7.23 -13.19 -4.56
CA LYS A 11 7.23 -14.11 -5.71
C LYS A 11 7.39 -13.43 -7.07
N ASN A 12 6.71 -12.30 -7.28
CA ASN A 12 6.64 -11.63 -8.59
C ASN A 12 7.08 -10.16 -8.55
N GLY A 13 7.54 -9.65 -7.40
CA GLY A 13 7.91 -8.23 -7.22
C GLY A 13 6.75 -7.26 -7.47
N ARG A 14 5.51 -7.75 -7.37
CA ARG A 14 4.30 -6.99 -7.68
C ARG A 14 3.85 -6.21 -6.45
N TYR A 15 3.59 -4.92 -6.63
CA TYR A 15 3.14 -4.05 -5.56
C TYR A 15 1.62 -4.00 -5.49
N TYR A 16 1.09 -4.08 -4.28
CA TYR A 16 -0.31 -3.86 -3.96
C TYR A 16 -0.42 -2.65 -3.06
N ILE A 17 -1.21 -1.66 -3.46
CA ILE A 17 -1.43 -0.43 -2.70
C ILE A 17 -2.89 -0.40 -2.28
N GLY A 18 -3.13 -0.22 -0.99
CA GLY A 18 -4.47 -0.12 -0.42
C GLY A 18 -4.52 0.85 0.74
N SER A 19 -5.73 1.26 1.08
CA SER A 19 -6.01 2.05 2.27
C SER A 19 -6.98 1.32 3.20
N THR A 20 -6.77 1.41 4.51
CA THR A 20 -7.63 0.79 5.51
C THR A 20 -7.52 1.50 6.85
N LYS A 21 -8.53 1.38 7.71
CA LYS A 21 -8.47 1.87 9.09
C LYS A 21 -7.72 0.90 10.01
N ASP A 22 -7.70 -0.39 9.67
CA ASP A 22 -7.17 -1.46 10.51
C ASP A 22 -6.18 -2.31 9.71
N ILE A 23 -4.91 -1.88 9.69
CA ILE A 23 -3.89 -2.52 8.85
C ILE A 23 -3.53 -3.92 9.31
N GLU A 24 -3.50 -4.16 10.63
CA GLU A 24 -3.14 -5.46 11.20
C GLU A 24 -4.17 -6.53 10.84
N ARG A 25 -5.45 -6.22 11.07
CA ARG A 25 -6.56 -7.09 10.68
C ARG A 25 -6.50 -7.38 9.18
N ARG A 26 -6.36 -6.34 8.36
CA ARG A 26 -6.32 -6.48 6.89
C ARG A 26 -5.11 -7.29 6.42
N PHE A 27 -3.94 -7.06 7.02
CA PHE A 27 -2.72 -7.79 6.70
C PHE A 27 -2.87 -9.29 7.03
N SER A 28 -3.43 -9.61 8.19
CA SER A 28 -3.75 -10.99 8.57
C SER A 28 -4.72 -11.65 7.59
N GLU A 29 -5.77 -10.94 7.15
CA GLU A 29 -6.72 -11.44 6.13
C GLU A 29 -6.05 -11.66 4.76
N HIS A 30 -5.13 -10.77 4.37
CA HIS A 30 -4.36 -10.90 3.14
C HIS A 30 -3.38 -12.09 3.20
N GLN A 31 -2.73 -12.30 4.34
CA GLN A 31 -1.84 -13.44 4.61
C GLN A 31 -2.63 -14.76 4.58
N ALA A 32 -3.79 -14.79 5.24
CA ALA A 32 -4.73 -15.92 5.21
C ALA A 32 -5.32 -16.18 3.82
N GLY A 33 -5.26 -15.19 2.90
CA GLY A 33 -5.71 -15.38 1.51
C GLY A 33 -7.19 -15.15 1.29
N LYS A 34 -7.86 -14.46 2.21
CA LYS A 34 -9.29 -14.16 2.12
C LYS A 34 -9.61 -13.20 0.97
N THR A 35 -8.62 -12.54 0.38
CA THR A 35 -8.78 -11.65 -0.77
C THR A 35 -8.27 -12.29 -2.07
N LYS A 36 -9.13 -12.39 -3.09
CA LYS A 36 -8.79 -12.91 -4.44
C LYS A 36 -7.55 -12.22 -5.05
N ALA A 37 -7.44 -10.90 -4.92
CA ALA A 37 -6.35 -10.11 -5.49
C ALA A 37 -4.99 -10.39 -4.85
N THR A 38 -4.94 -10.67 -3.54
CA THR A 38 -3.71 -10.97 -2.81
C THR A 38 -3.40 -12.45 -2.79
N ARG A 39 -4.41 -13.32 -2.96
CA ARG A 39 -4.27 -14.77 -2.95
C ARG A 39 -3.21 -15.28 -3.93
N ASN A 40 -3.14 -14.73 -5.14
CA ASN A 40 -2.24 -15.18 -6.21
C ASN A 40 -0.84 -14.53 -6.17
N ILE A 41 -0.64 -13.55 -5.30
CA ILE A 41 0.62 -12.79 -5.18
C ILE A 41 1.29 -13.02 -3.82
N ARG A 42 0.86 -14.05 -3.07
CA ARG A 42 1.52 -14.50 -1.85
C ARG A 42 2.84 -15.22 -2.17
N PRO A 43 3.84 -15.14 -1.28
CA PRO A 43 3.83 -14.41 -0.01
C PRO A 43 3.94 -12.88 -0.20
N LEU A 44 3.27 -12.14 0.69
CA LEU A 44 3.22 -10.67 0.67
C LEU A 44 3.95 -10.12 1.89
N LYS A 45 4.82 -9.14 1.67
CA LYS A 45 5.51 -8.40 2.72
C LYS A 45 4.97 -6.99 2.79
N LEU A 46 4.65 -6.52 4.00
CA LEU A 46 4.36 -5.12 4.24
C LEU A 46 5.67 -4.34 4.13
N VAL A 47 5.83 -3.61 3.03
CA VAL A 47 7.04 -2.81 2.77
C VAL A 47 6.88 -1.36 3.19
N PHE A 48 5.64 -0.88 3.30
CA PHE A 48 5.36 0.50 3.67
C PHE A 48 3.98 0.65 4.31
N LYS A 49 3.87 1.52 5.32
CA LYS A 49 2.59 1.98 5.88
C LYS A 49 2.72 3.44 6.32
N GLN A 50 1.68 4.23 6.10
CA GLN A 50 1.61 5.61 6.58
C GLN A 50 0.20 5.93 7.05
N GLU A 51 0.11 6.59 8.20
CA GLU A 51 -1.14 7.07 8.78
C GLU A 51 -1.55 8.41 8.17
N TYR A 52 -2.86 8.62 8.02
CA TYR A 52 -3.46 9.87 7.57
C TYR A 52 -4.56 10.29 8.53
N GLY A 53 -4.69 11.60 8.76
CA GLY A 53 -5.77 12.13 9.60
C GLY A 53 -7.17 11.95 9.03
N SER A 54 -7.32 11.68 7.72
CA SER A 54 -8.65 11.52 7.09
C SER A 54 -8.66 10.50 5.96
N ILE A 55 -9.78 9.80 5.81
CA ILE A 55 -9.97 8.75 4.78
C ILE A 55 -9.92 9.36 3.38
N ILE A 56 -10.29 10.63 3.25
CA ILE A 56 -10.24 11.40 2.01
C ILE A 56 -8.78 11.59 1.59
N GLN A 57 -7.89 11.92 2.54
CA GLN A 57 -6.46 12.05 2.29
C GLN A 57 -5.85 10.69 1.90
N ALA A 58 -6.15 9.63 2.67
CA ALA A 58 -5.70 8.28 2.38
C ALA A 58 -6.11 7.82 0.97
N LYS A 59 -7.38 8.04 0.56
CA LYS A 59 -7.86 7.71 -0.79
C LYS A 59 -7.21 8.56 -1.89
N ARG A 60 -6.98 9.87 -1.66
CA ARG A 60 -6.28 10.73 -2.63
C ARG A 60 -4.87 10.24 -2.86
N VAL A 61 -4.16 9.91 -1.78
CA VAL A 61 -2.80 9.36 -1.83
C VAL A 61 -2.79 8.01 -2.54
N GLU A 62 -3.67 7.08 -2.15
CA GLU A 62 -3.79 5.77 -2.80
C GLU A 62 -3.99 5.91 -4.31
N ARG A 63 -4.90 6.80 -4.74
CA ARG A 63 -5.16 7.09 -6.15
C ARG A 63 -3.94 7.71 -6.85
N ALA A 64 -3.24 8.64 -6.21
CA ALA A 64 -2.05 9.26 -6.77
C ALA A 64 -0.92 8.24 -6.99
N ILE A 65 -0.64 7.39 -5.99
CA ILE A 65 0.34 6.30 -6.12
C ILE A 65 -0.09 5.31 -7.22
N LYS A 66 -1.37 4.93 -7.25
CA LYS A 66 -1.92 4.09 -8.32
C LYS A 66 -1.80 4.73 -9.70
N LYS A 67 -1.95 6.06 -9.80
CA LYS A 67 -1.86 6.81 -11.07
C LYS A 67 -0.43 6.85 -11.59
N LEU A 68 0.55 6.98 -10.70
CA LEU A 68 1.97 7.00 -11.07
C LEU A 68 2.39 5.72 -11.80
N LYS A 69 1.78 4.55 -11.48
CA LYS A 69 2.06 3.20 -12.04
C LYS A 69 3.54 2.84 -12.20
N SER A 70 4.43 3.60 -11.57
CA SER A 70 5.87 3.54 -11.78
C SER A 70 6.49 2.80 -10.61
N LYS A 71 7.05 1.63 -10.91
CA LYS A 71 7.77 0.83 -9.92
C LYS A 71 8.89 1.64 -9.25
N SER A 72 9.55 2.52 -10.00
CA SER A 72 10.61 3.40 -9.48
C SER A 72 10.11 4.36 -8.42
N VAL A 73 8.94 4.98 -8.63
CA VAL A 73 8.33 5.89 -7.65
C VAL A 73 7.89 5.14 -6.40
N ILE A 74 7.28 3.95 -6.55
CA ILE A 74 6.90 3.11 -5.41
C ILE A 74 8.14 2.72 -4.60
N LYS A 75 9.22 2.31 -5.26
CA LYS A 75 10.49 1.97 -4.60
C LYS A 75 11.09 3.17 -3.89
N LEU A 76 11.02 4.36 -4.50
CA LEU A 76 11.48 5.60 -3.89
C LEU A 76 10.67 5.96 -2.64
N ILE A 77 9.34 5.81 -2.66
CA ILE A 77 8.49 6.00 -1.48
C ILE A 77 8.86 5.02 -0.36
N ILE A 78 9.08 3.74 -0.70
CA ILE A 78 9.49 2.71 0.27
C ILE A 78 10.85 3.07 0.87
N SER A 79 11.78 3.57 0.04
CA SER A 79 13.14 3.95 0.47
C SER A 79 13.18 5.26 1.26
N ASP A 80 12.35 6.24 0.90
CA ASP A 80 12.28 7.56 1.55
C ASP A 80 11.46 7.50 2.85
N GLY A 81 10.64 6.46 3.02
CA GLY A 81 9.85 6.27 4.24
C GLY A 81 8.66 7.23 4.38
N ILE A 82 8.41 8.10 3.40
CA ILE A 82 7.32 9.08 3.40
C ILE A 82 6.69 9.25 2.03
N ILE A 83 5.36 9.48 2.00
CA ILE A 83 4.66 9.82 0.77
C ILE A 83 4.62 11.34 0.63
N LYS A 84 5.56 11.89 -0.14
CA LYS A 84 5.56 13.29 -0.56
C LYS A 84 4.57 13.51 -1.70
N LEU A 85 3.27 13.66 -1.40
CA LEU A 85 2.37 14.30 -2.35
C LEU A 85 2.63 15.81 -2.29
N LYS A 86 3.39 16.34 -3.25
CA LYS A 86 3.52 17.79 -3.47
C LYS A 86 2.10 18.37 -3.58
N ARG A 87 1.70 19.17 -2.59
CA ARG A 87 0.65 20.16 -2.77
C ARG A 87 1.33 21.32 -3.48
N GLU A 88 0.95 21.53 -4.74
CA GLU A 88 1.12 22.82 -5.40
C GLU A 88 -0.17 23.62 -5.19
#